data_AF-A0A2I0EWV5-F1
#
_entry.id   AF-A0A2I0EWV5-F1
#
_cell.length_a   1.000
_cell.length_b   1.000
_cell.length_c   1.000
_cell.angle_alpha   90.00
_cell.angle_beta   90.00
_cell.angle_gamma   90.00
#
_symmetry.space_group_name_H-M   'P 1'
#
loop_
_entity.id
_entity.type
_entity.pdbx_description
1 polymer ?
#
loop_
_entity_poly.entity_id
_entity_poly.type
_entity_poly.pdbx_seq_one_letter_code
_entity_poly.pdbx_strand_id
1 'polypeptide(L)'
;MALTQMQIIQSLGEAMSWLEREISWGADPRELRHLIGRMGELYVAMYTNGNMADAVNERGYDVVTKDNERISVKTTARIGSTGFVAFNPNTLDLADRVIILRFNQEEMELEILLDAPIDEAKRLMTERPDGKLSIAMSKLFNVDEKVRSDEQIKVSKEARYHDYLIKELESGSIEVYEGDRKHQVVKPILRKVAEGLSIPIVNGNGNPYNTRQLGAVIIRALQDG
;
A
#
# COMPACT_ATOMS: atom_id res chain seq x y z
N MET A 1 -15.11 -3.06 -24.22
CA MET A 1 -15.84 -4.01 -23.35
C MET A 1 -15.26 -3.88 -21.97
N ALA A 2 -16.07 -3.50 -20.98
CA ALA A 2 -15.64 -3.38 -19.59
C ALA A 2 -15.16 -4.74 -19.06
N LEU A 3 -14.11 -4.75 -18.24
CA LEU A 3 -13.60 -5.97 -17.61
C LEU A 3 -14.58 -6.46 -16.55
N THR A 4 -14.67 -7.77 -16.37
CA THR A 4 -15.35 -8.32 -15.18
C THR A 4 -14.50 -8.09 -13.94
N GLN A 5 -15.12 -8.09 -12.75
CA GLN A 5 -14.38 -8.01 -11.49
C GLN A 5 -13.34 -9.12 -11.33
N MET A 6 -13.66 -10.33 -11.80
CA MET A 6 -12.70 -11.44 -11.80
C MET A 6 -11.48 -11.13 -12.67
N GLN A 7 -11.67 -10.53 -13.85
CA GLN A 7 -10.57 -10.13 -14.72
C GLN A 7 -9.73 -9.00 -14.10
N ILE A 8 -10.35 -8.03 -13.41
CA ILE A 8 -9.62 -6.97 -12.70
C ILE A 8 -8.74 -7.57 -11.59
N ILE A 9 -9.29 -8.49 -10.79
CA ILE A 9 -8.54 -9.18 -9.72
C ILE A 9 -7.36 -9.97 -10.32
N GLN A 10 -7.60 -10.73 -11.39
CA GLN A 10 -6.56 -11.48 -12.09
C GLN A 10 -5.47 -10.56 -12.65
N SER A 11 -5.85 -9.48 -13.34
CA SER A 11 -4.90 -8.51 -13.88
C SER A 11 -4.09 -7.81 -12.80
N LEU A 12 -4.67 -7.52 -11.62
CA LEU A 12 -3.91 -6.99 -10.50
C LEU A 12 -2.88 -8.02 -9.98
N GLY A 13 -3.30 -9.28 -9.82
CA GLY A 13 -2.41 -10.36 -9.37
C GLY A 13 -1.26 -10.62 -10.36
N GLU A 14 -1.54 -10.57 -11.66
CA GLU A 14 -0.52 -10.67 -12.72
C GLU A 14 0.46 -9.50 -12.68
N ALA A 15 -0.04 -8.27 -12.53
CA ALA A 15 0.79 -7.07 -12.44
C ALA A 15 1.70 -7.10 -11.20
N MET A 16 1.17 -7.52 -10.05
CA MET A 16 1.94 -7.75 -8.82
C MET A 16 3.04 -8.81 -9.02
N SER A 17 2.70 -9.94 -9.65
CA SER A 17 3.64 -11.03 -9.91
C SER A 17 4.73 -10.65 -10.93
N TRP A 18 4.41 -9.76 -11.87
CA TRP A 18 5.40 -9.22 -12.81
C TRP A 18 6.32 -8.23 -12.10
N LEU A 19 5.77 -7.34 -11.28
CA LEU A 19 6.55 -6.39 -10.49
C LEU A 19 7.55 -7.10 -9.56
N GLU A 20 7.11 -8.17 -8.88
CA GLU A 20 7.98 -8.97 -8.02
C GLU A 20 9.18 -9.57 -8.78
N ARG A 21 8.95 -10.04 -10.01
CA ARG A 21 10.01 -10.59 -10.87
C ARG A 21 11.00 -9.53 -11.34
N GLU A 22 10.51 -8.38 -11.78
CA GLU A 22 11.38 -7.25 -12.18
C GLU A 22 12.28 -6.81 -11.02
N ILE A 23 11.72 -6.71 -9.81
CA ILE A 23 12.47 -6.37 -8.60
C ILE A 23 13.51 -7.45 -8.28
N SER A 24 13.16 -8.73 -8.38
CA SER A 24 14.10 -9.82 -8.08
C SER A 24 15.26 -9.91 -9.09
N TRP A 25 15.04 -9.45 -10.32
CA TRP A 25 16.08 -9.29 -11.34
C TRP A 25 16.92 -8.01 -11.16
N GLY A 26 16.59 -7.17 -10.17
CA GLY A 26 17.33 -5.96 -9.85
C GLY A 26 16.94 -4.73 -10.67
N ALA A 27 15.75 -4.72 -11.28
CA ALA A 27 15.24 -3.55 -12.00
C ALA A 27 15.13 -2.32 -11.08
N ASP A 28 15.39 -1.13 -11.63
CA ASP A 28 15.26 0.12 -10.88
C ASP A 28 13.78 0.43 -10.63
N PRO A 29 13.33 0.61 -9.36
CA PRO A 29 11.94 0.94 -9.04
C PRO A 29 11.42 2.21 -9.74
N ARG A 30 12.33 3.12 -10.15
CA ARG A 30 11.99 4.33 -10.90
C ARG A 30 11.50 4.03 -12.32
N GLU A 31 11.88 2.90 -12.89
CA GLU A 31 11.45 2.45 -14.23
C GLU A 31 10.09 1.73 -14.15
N LEU A 32 9.76 1.17 -12.99
CA LEU A 32 8.52 0.43 -12.74
C LEU A 32 7.33 1.33 -12.33
N ARG A 33 7.50 2.67 -12.35
CA ARG A 33 6.45 3.63 -11.97
C ARG A 33 5.15 3.49 -12.76
N HIS A 34 5.25 3.16 -14.05
CA HIS A 34 4.07 2.93 -14.90
C HIS A 34 3.28 1.70 -14.45
N LEU A 35 3.99 0.61 -14.11
CA LEU A 35 3.37 -0.62 -13.61
C LEU A 35 2.71 -0.39 -12.25
N ILE A 36 3.39 0.31 -11.34
CA ILE A 36 2.85 0.69 -10.03
C ILE A 36 1.60 1.59 -10.19
N GLY A 37 1.63 2.54 -11.13
CA GLY A 37 0.47 3.36 -11.48
C GLY A 37 -0.72 2.48 -11.90
N ARG A 38 -0.48 1.57 -12.84
CA ARG A 38 -1.50 0.65 -13.35
C ARG A 38 -2.07 -0.28 -12.28
N MET A 39 -1.24 -0.78 -11.39
CA MET A 39 -1.69 -1.58 -10.24
C MET A 39 -2.62 -0.78 -9.34
N GLY A 40 -2.33 0.50 -9.12
CA GLY A 40 -3.22 1.36 -8.34
C GLY A 40 -4.58 1.56 -9.01
N GLU A 41 -4.61 1.77 -10.33
CA GLU A 41 -5.87 1.87 -11.10
C GLU A 41 -6.70 0.58 -10.97
N LEU A 42 -6.07 -0.58 -11.15
CA LEU A 42 -6.71 -1.90 -11.01
C LEU A 42 -7.22 -2.13 -9.59
N TYR A 43 -6.43 -1.75 -8.58
CA TYR A 43 -6.84 -1.84 -7.19
C TYR A 43 -8.05 -0.96 -6.90
N VAL A 44 -8.06 0.29 -7.37
CA VAL A 44 -9.22 1.18 -7.19
C VAL A 44 -10.45 0.64 -7.92
N ALA A 45 -10.31 0.16 -9.15
CA ALA A 45 -11.42 -0.45 -9.88
C ALA A 45 -12.02 -1.65 -9.14
N MET A 46 -11.20 -2.47 -8.51
CA MET A 46 -11.67 -3.56 -7.63
C MET A 46 -12.33 -3.02 -6.36
N TYR A 47 -11.64 -2.11 -5.66
CA TYR A 47 -12.06 -1.52 -4.38
C TYR A 47 -13.44 -0.85 -4.48
N THR A 48 -13.72 -0.17 -5.60
CA THR A 48 -15.00 0.52 -5.83
C THR A 48 -16.00 -0.28 -6.65
N ASN A 49 -15.71 -1.55 -6.95
CA ASN A 49 -16.53 -2.39 -7.86
C ASN A 49 -16.81 -1.69 -9.21
N GLY A 50 -15.85 -0.87 -9.65
CA GLY A 50 -15.88 -0.08 -10.87
C GLY A 50 -15.10 -0.75 -12.00
N ASN A 51 -14.90 0.02 -13.07
CA ASN A 51 -14.08 -0.36 -14.21
C ASN A 51 -13.04 0.72 -14.48
N MET A 52 -11.92 0.33 -15.06
CA MET A 52 -11.03 1.31 -15.67
C MET A 52 -11.77 2.09 -16.77
N ALA A 53 -11.43 3.36 -16.94
CA ALA A 53 -11.99 4.21 -17.99
C ALA A 53 -11.84 3.57 -19.39
N ASP A 54 -12.90 3.67 -20.20
CA ASP A 54 -13.08 2.88 -21.43
C ASP A 54 -12.08 3.22 -22.56
N ALA A 55 -11.44 4.40 -22.52
CA ALA A 55 -10.41 4.79 -23.49
C ALA A 55 -9.04 5.09 -22.84
N VAL A 56 -7.99 4.54 -23.46
CA VAL A 56 -6.60 4.94 -23.19
C VAL A 56 -6.49 6.43 -23.50
N ASN A 57 -6.23 7.26 -22.49
CA ASN A 57 -6.18 8.74 -22.53
C ASN A 57 -7.51 9.51 -22.31
N GLU A 58 -8.51 8.94 -21.63
CA GLU A 58 -9.56 9.79 -21.05
C GLU A 58 -8.92 10.80 -20.08
N ARG A 59 -9.28 12.07 -20.23
CA ARG A 59 -8.61 13.16 -19.52
C ARG A 59 -9.14 13.20 -18.08
N GLY A 60 -8.25 13.02 -17.11
CA GLY A 60 -8.47 13.46 -15.72
C GLY A 60 -8.98 12.44 -14.71
N TYR A 61 -9.47 11.28 -15.14
CA TYR A 61 -9.89 10.18 -14.26
C TYR A 61 -9.48 8.83 -14.85
N ASP A 62 -9.37 7.82 -14.01
CA ASP A 62 -8.79 6.52 -14.35
C ASP A 62 -9.78 5.37 -14.13
N VAL A 63 -10.75 5.54 -13.21
CA VAL A 63 -11.77 4.55 -12.86
C VAL A 63 -13.16 5.18 -12.90
N VAL A 64 -14.15 4.42 -13.37
CA VAL A 64 -15.57 4.79 -13.37
C VAL A 64 -16.38 3.72 -12.64
N THR A 65 -17.18 4.12 -11.66
CA THR A 65 -18.04 3.21 -10.91
C THR A 65 -19.32 2.87 -11.68
N LYS A 66 -20.11 1.91 -11.18
CA LYS A 66 -21.43 1.59 -11.75
C LYS A 66 -22.40 2.76 -11.73
N ASP A 67 -22.24 3.67 -10.77
CA ASP A 67 -23.05 4.87 -10.61
C ASP A 67 -22.49 6.06 -11.43
N ASN A 68 -21.54 5.79 -12.33
CA ASN A 68 -20.90 6.78 -13.20
C ASN A 68 -20.08 7.85 -12.43
N GLU A 69 -19.64 7.53 -11.20
CA GLU A 69 -18.67 8.34 -10.46
C GLU A 69 -17.29 8.17 -11.09
N ARG A 70 -16.62 9.29 -11.42
CA ARG A 70 -15.30 9.32 -12.05
C ARG A 70 -14.23 9.54 -11.00
N ILE A 71 -13.26 8.65 -10.94
CA ILE A 71 -12.24 8.62 -9.90
C ILE A 71 -10.86 8.85 -10.52
N SER A 72 -10.16 9.88 -10.05
CA SER A 72 -8.73 10.06 -10.36
C SER A 72 -7.89 9.29 -9.37
N VAL A 73 -6.98 8.48 -9.89
CA VAL A 73 -6.08 7.63 -9.13
C VAL A 73 -4.66 8.20 -9.19
N LYS A 74 -3.99 8.22 -8.05
CA LYS A 74 -2.57 8.57 -7.96
C LYS A 74 -1.85 7.58 -7.07
N THR A 75 -0.92 6.84 -7.64
CA THR A 75 -0.09 5.91 -6.89
C THR A 75 1.31 6.47 -6.69
N THR A 76 1.81 6.43 -5.46
CA THR A 76 3.19 6.81 -5.13
C THR A 76 3.93 5.64 -4.48
N ALA A 77 5.17 5.41 -4.89
CA ALA A 77 6.07 4.46 -4.25
C ALA A 77 6.97 5.12 -3.18
N ARG A 78 6.75 6.42 -2.89
CA ARG A 78 7.57 7.16 -1.92
C ARG A 78 7.22 6.78 -0.49
N ILE A 79 8.25 6.51 0.29
CA ILE A 79 8.15 6.21 1.72
C ILE A 79 8.39 7.51 2.51
N GLY A 80 7.58 7.72 3.56
CA GLY A 80 7.71 8.84 4.49
C GLY A 80 7.03 10.14 4.07
N SER A 81 7.03 11.12 4.96
CA SER A 81 6.25 12.37 4.86
C SER A 81 6.79 13.44 3.91
N THR A 82 7.85 13.12 3.15
CA THR A 82 8.52 14.07 2.26
C THR A 82 8.05 13.94 0.82
N GLY A 83 7.95 15.10 0.14
CA GLY A 83 7.48 15.19 -1.24
C GLY A 83 6.00 15.51 -1.36
N PHE A 84 5.45 15.27 -2.55
CA PHE A 84 4.08 15.65 -2.91
C PHE A 84 3.52 14.73 -4.00
N VAL A 85 2.19 14.66 -4.06
CA VAL A 85 1.44 14.09 -5.18
C VAL A 85 0.95 15.23 -6.05
N ALA A 86 1.31 15.22 -7.34
CA ALA A 86 0.96 16.29 -8.27
C ALA A 86 -0.32 15.97 -9.05
N PHE A 87 -1.10 17.01 -9.30
CA PHE A 87 -2.34 16.99 -10.07
C PHE A 87 -2.24 18.00 -11.21
N ASN A 88 -2.81 17.64 -12.36
CA ASN A 88 -2.94 18.55 -13.48
C ASN A 88 -4.21 19.39 -13.31
N PRO A 89 -4.12 20.72 -13.08
CA PRO A 89 -5.30 21.55 -12.85
C PRO A 89 -6.27 21.54 -14.04
N ASN A 90 -5.75 21.38 -15.27
CA ASN A 90 -6.58 21.39 -16.49
C ASN A 90 -7.51 20.19 -16.62
N THR A 91 -7.27 19.11 -15.86
CA THR A 91 -8.04 17.87 -15.96
C THR A 91 -8.63 17.43 -14.64
N LEU A 92 -8.29 18.11 -13.53
CA LEU A 92 -8.69 17.69 -12.19
C LEU A 92 -10.21 17.73 -12.01
N ASP A 93 -10.87 18.72 -12.59
CA ASP A 93 -12.33 18.92 -12.51
C ASP A 93 -13.15 17.91 -13.32
N LEU A 94 -12.48 17.02 -14.05
CA LEU A 94 -13.13 15.92 -14.78
C LEU A 94 -13.40 14.72 -13.88
N ALA A 95 -12.81 14.68 -12.68
CA ALA A 95 -13.04 13.65 -11.67
C ALA A 95 -13.96 14.17 -10.56
N ASP A 96 -14.81 13.27 -10.05
CA ASP A 96 -15.71 13.52 -8.93
C ASP A 96 -15.03 13.21 -7.59
N ARG A 97 -14.05 12.28 -7.60
CA ARG A 97 -13.35 11.76 -6.42
C ARG A 97 -11.87 11.52 -6.71
N VAL A 98 -11.03 11.64 -5.68
CA VAL A 98 -9.59 11.36 -5.75
C VAL A 98 -9.24 10.27 -4.77
N ILE A 99 -8.56 9.23 -5.28
CA ILE A 99 -7.96 8.19 -4.45
C ILE A 99 -6.44 8.23 -4.64
N ILE A 100 -5.72 8.39 -3.53
CA ILE A 100 -4.26 8.36 -3.50
C ILE A 100 -3.81 7.08 -2.81
N LEU A 101 -2.96 6.33 -3.48
CA LEU A 101 -2.40 5.08 -3.00
C LEU A 101 -0.91 5.21 -2.73
N ARG A 102 -0.44 4.51 -1.69
CA ARG A 102 0.98 4.21 -1.49
C ARG A 102 1.23 2.77 -1.88
N PHE A 103 2.24 2.54 -2.71
CA PHE A 103 2.80 1.22 -2.90
C PHE A 103 3.99 1.03 -1.95
N ASN A 104 3.85 0.07 -1.03
CA ASN A 104 4.90 -0.36 -0.14
C ASN A 104 5.66 -1.52 -0.80
N GLN A 105 6.80 -1.21 -1.43
CA GLN A 105 7.61 -2.21 -2.13
C GLN A 105 8.14 -3.31 -1.19
N GLU A 106 8.40 -2.96 0.06
CA GLU A 106 8.92 -3.91 1.04
C GLU A 106 7.87 -4.93 1.50
N GLU A 107 6.60 -4.52 1.56
CA GLU A 107 5.49 -5.38 1.95
C GLU A 107 4.70 -5.92 0.75
N MET A 108 5.01 -5.45 -0.46
CA MET A 108 4.27 -5.72 -1.70
C MET A 108 2.77 -5.41 -1.56
N GLU A 109 2.45 -4.27 -0.95
CA GLU A 109 1.08 -3.87 -0.59
C GLU A 109 0.72 -2.49 -1.15
N LEU A 110 -0.56 -2.30 -1.50
CA LEU A 110 -1.15 -1.01 -1.82
C LEU A 110 -2.00 -0.53 -0.64
N GLU A 111 -1.75 0.70 -0.21
CA GLU A 111 -2.42 1.33 0.93
C GLU A 111 -3.11 2.61 0.50
N ILE A 112 -4.35 2.83 0.94
CA ILE A 112 -5.09 4.07 0.67
C ILE A 112 -4.59 5.16 1.63
N LEU A 113 -4.01 6.23 1.07
CA LEU A 113 -3.59 7.42 1.81
C LEU A 113 -4.66 8.51 1.84
N LEU A 114 -5.46 8.59 0.78
CA LEU A 114 -6.59 9.51 0.68
C LEU A 114 -7.66 8.86 -0.15
N ASP A 115 -8.89 9.01 0.32
CA ASP A 115 -10.08 8.66 -0.42
C ASP A 115 -11.14 9.72 -0.11
N ALA A 116 -11.31 10.67 -1.03
CA ALA A 116 -12.13 11.85 -0.77
C ALA A 116 -12.77 12.43 -2.04
N PRO A 117 -13.95 13.07 -1.94
CA PRO A 117 -14.52 13.88 -3.01
C PRO A 117 -13.56 14.97 -3.47
N ILE A 118 -13.68 15.39 -4.74
CA ILE A 118 -12.74 16.34 -5.36
C ILE A 118 -12.64 17.66 -4.58
N ASP A 119 -13.75 18.17 -4.06
CA ASP A 119 -13.79 19.43 -3.32
C ASP A 119 -13.06 19.33 -1.98
N GLU A 120 -13.04 18.14 -1.37
CA GLU A 120 -12.25 17.88 -0.17
C GLU A 120 -10.77 17.74 -0.48
N ALA A 121 -10.43 16.99 -1.53
CA ALA A 121 -9.05 16.86 -1.98
C ALA A 121 -8.44 18.23 -2.33
N LYS A 122 -9.19 19.11 -3.01
CA LYS A 122 -8.77 20.47 -3.35
C LYS A 122 -8.41 21.32 -2.13
N ARG A 123 -9.11 21.16 -0.99
CA ARG A 123 -8.76 21.88 0.26
C ARG A 123 -7.39 21.51 0.79
N LEU A 124 -6.89 20.31 0.48
CA LEU A 124 -5.56 19.86 0.85
C LEU A 124 -4.48 20.32 -0.15
N MET A 125 -4.88 20.74 -1.34
CA MET A 125 -3.96 21.10 -2.42
C MET A 125 -3.30 22.47 -2.21
N THR A 126 -2.13 22.61 -2.82
CA THR A 126 -1.38 23.87 -2.88
C THR A 126 -0.81 24.01 -4.29
N GLU A 127 -0.91 25.21 -4.84
CA GLU A 127 -0.35 25.53 -6.15
C GLU A 127 1.18 25.57 -6.07
N ARG A 128 1.82 24.94 -7.04
CA ARG A 128 3.28 24.88 -7.15
C ARG A 128 3.78 25.94 -8.14
N PRO A 129 5.07 26.34 -8.05
CA PRO A 129 5.65 27.29 -9.00
C PRO A 129 5.58 26.86 -10.48
N ASP A 130 5.41 25.56 -10.74
CA ASP A 130 5.23 25.00 -12.08
C ASP A 130 3.76 25.02 -12.57
N GLY A 131 2.87 25.73 -11.86
CA GLY A 131 1.44 25.85 -12.17
C GLY A 131 0.65 24.57 -11.91
N LYS A 132 1.25 23.52 -11.33
CA LYS A 132 0.53 22.30 -10.96
C LYS A 132 -0.04 22.40 -9.56
N LEU A 133 -1.13 21.68 -9.32
CA LEU A 133 -1.65 21.48 -7.97
C LEU A 133 -0.93 20.31 -7.31
N SER A 134 -0.78 20.35 -5.99
CA SER A 134 -0.17 19.24 -5.27
C SER A 134 -0.68 19.09 -3.86
N ILE A 135 -0.71 17.85 -3.37
CA ILE A 135 -0.93 17.54 -1.96
C ILE A 135 0.41 17.11 -1.37
N ALA A 136 0.87 17.80 -0.33
CA ALA A 136 2.07 17.43 0.38
C ALA A 136 1.88 16.08 1.07
N MET A 137 2.89 15.21 1.02
CA MET A 137 2.82 13.89 1.65
C MET A 137 2.47 13.99 3.14
N SER A 138 3.00 14.96 3.87
CA SER A 138 2.67 15.20 5.29
C SER A 138 1.18 15.39 5.58
N LYS A 139 0.39 15.92 4.64
CA LYS A 139 -1.07 16.06 4.80
C LYS A 139 -1.81 14.73 4.61
N LEU A 140 -1.17 13.77 3.93
CA LEU A 140 -1.67 12.41 3.71
C LEU A 140 -1.27 11.46 4.85
N PHE A 141 -0.21 11.82 5.60
CA PHE A 141 0.32 11.02 6.72
C PHE A 141 -0.31 11.33 8.08
N ASN A 142 -1.38 12.12 8.13
CA ASN A 142 -2.17 12.33 9.35
C ASN A 142 -3.32 11.32 9.51
N VAL A 143 -3.28 10.18 8.81
CA VAL A 143 -4.36 9.18 8.77
C VAL A 143 -3.95 7.83 9.39
N ASP A 144 -2.76 7.72 10.00
CA ASP A 144 -2.48 6.59 10.91
C ASP A 144 -3.47 6.58 12.11
N GLU A 145 -4.19 7.68 12.35
CA GLU A 145 -5.25 7.75 13.37
C GLU A 145 -6.67 7.38 12.87
N LYS A 146 -6.90 7.11 11.57
CA LYS A 146 -8.29 6.94 11.07
C LYS A 146 -8.61 5.78 10.13
N VAL A 147 -7.64 4.98 9.66
CA VAL A 147 -7.96 3.79 8.83
C VAL A 147 -7.24 2.54 9.33
N ARG A 148 -7.59 2.15 10.55
CA ARG A 148 -8.03 0.81 10.96
C ARG A 148 -8.04 0.85 12.48
N SER A 149 -9.22 0.67 13.06
CA SER A 149 -9.35 0.25 14.45
C SER A 149 -8.74 -1.15 14.59
N ASP A 150 -7.42 -1.26 14.54
CA ASP A 150 -6.67 -2.50 14.82
C ASP A 150 -6.91 -2.94 16.28
N GLU A 151 -7.41 -2.03 17.14
CA GLU A 151 -7.87 -2.35 18.49
C GLU A 151 -9.02 -3.38 18.54
N GLN A 152 -9.69 -3.68 17.40
CA GLN A 152 -10.76 -4.69 17.35
C GLN A 152 -10.37 -5.99 16.60
N ILE A 153 -9.22 -6.04 15.93
CA ILE A 153 -8.81 -7.26 15.21
C ILE A 153 -8.20 -8.22 16.23
N LYS A 154 -8.79 -9.40 16.36
CA LYS A 154 -8.33 -10.39 17.33
C LYS A 154 -6.92 -10.87 17.00
N VAL A 155 -6.17 -11.17 18.05
CA VAL A 155 -4.87 -11.84 17.95
C VAL A 155 -5.12 -13.29 17.56
N SER A 156 -4.53 -13.71 16.44
CA SER A 156 -4.57 -15.09 15.95
C SER A 156 -3.49 -15.93 16.65
N LYS A 157 -2.27 -15.40 16.73
CA LYS A 157 -1.13 -16.04 17.39
C LYS A 157 -0.25 -15.02 18.07
N GLU A 158 0.45 -15.45 19.12
CA GLU A 158 1.47 -14.63 19.76
C GLU A 158 2.63 -15.47 20.26
N ALA A 159 3.81 -14.85 20.33
CA ALA A 159 5.01 -15.43 20.88
C ALA A 159 5.84 -14.36 21.60
N ARG A 160 6.56 -14.79 22.65
CA ARG A 160 7.45 -13.91 23.41
C ARG A 160 8.90 -14.29 23.17
N TYR A 161 9.74 -13.31 22.94
CA TYR A 161 11.19 -13.46 22.84
C TYR A 161 11.88 -12.35 23.64
N HIS A 162 12.49 -12.73 24.77
CA HIS A 162 12.99 -11.79 25.77
C HIS A 162 11.91 -10.74 26.15
N ASP A 163 12.21 -9.46 25.99
CA ASP A 163 11.31 -8.34 26.30
C ASP A 163 10.30 -8.05 25.20
N TYR A 164 10.40 -8.73 24.05
CA TYR A 164 9.50 -8.56 22.91
C TYR A 164 8.31 -9.51 22.95
N LEU A 165 7.11 -8.95 22.83
CA LEU A 165 5.87 -9.68 22.55
C LEU A 165 5.49 -9.43 21.09
N ILE A 166 5.46 -10.51 20.30
CA ILE A 166 5.15 -10.49 18.87
C ILE A 166 3.76 -11.08 18.70
N LYS A 167 2.85 -10.34 18.05
CA LYS A 167 1.46 -10.75 17.81
C LYS A 167 1.16 -10.75 16.33
N GLU A 168 0.56 -11.83 15.85
CA GLU A 168 -0.06 -11.94 14.54
C GLU A 168 -1.58 -11.74 14.70
N LEU A 169 -2.12 -10.72 14.05
CA LEU A 169 -3.56 -10.45 14.02
C LEU A 169 -4.27 -11.37 13.02
N GLU A 170 -5.59 -11.51 13.11
CA GLU A 170 -6.40 -12.26 12.11
C GLU A 170 -6.22 -11.74 10.67
N SER A 171 -5.84 -10.46 10.50
CA SER A 171 -5.50 -9.86 9.21
C SER A 171 -4.13 -10.31 8.65
N GLY A 172 -3.34 -11.04 9.43
CA GLY A 172 -1.94 -11.37 9.15
C GLY A 172 -0.95 -10.24 9.45
N SER A 173 -1.42 -9.07 9.93
CA SER A 173 -0.54 -8.00 10.39
C SER A 173 0.25 -8.42 11.63
N ILE A 174 1.49 -7.93 11.73
CA ILE A 174 2.37 -8.22 12.86
C ILE A 174 2.54 -6.97 13.72
N GLU A 175 2.26 -7.12 15.01
CA GLU A 175 2.53 -6.11 16.02
C GLU A 175 3.68 -6.58 16.92
N VAL A 176 4.54 -5.64 17.32
CA VAL A 176 5.62 -5.92 18.27
C VAL A 176 5.56 -4.92 19.41
N TYR A 177 5.60 -5.46 20.63
CA TYR A 177 5.61 -4.71 21.87
C TYR A 177 6.90 -5.00 22.64
N GLU A 178 7.50 -3.97 23.23
CA GLU A 178 8.60 -4.09 24.21
C GLU A 178 8.05 -3.58 25.55
N GLY A 179 7.72 -4.51 26.45
CA GLY A 179 6.86 -4.21 27.60
C GLY A 179 5.45 -3.75 27.15
N ASP A 180 5.02 -2.58 27.61
CA ASP A 180 3.73 -1.97 27.23
C ASP A 180 3.81 -1.08 25.98
N ARG A 181 5.02 -0.91 25.40
CA ARG A 181 5.23 0.00 24.27
C ARG A 181 5.05 -0.74 22.94
N LYS A 182 4.05 -0.35 22.16
CA LYS A 182 3.90 -0.77 20.75
C LYS A 182 4.95 -0.09 19.87
N HIS A 183 5.69 -0.86 19.08
CA HIS A 183 6.60 -0.33 18.06
C HIS A 183 5.86 -0.06 16.75
N GLN A 184 6.00 1.16 16.23
CA GLN A 184 5.45 1.53 14.91
C GLN A 184 6.28 0.92 13.76
N VAL A 185 7.59 0.78 13.94
CA VAL A 185 8.49 0.20 12.93
C VAL A 185 8.92 -1.18 13.40
N VAL A 186 8.28 -2.20 12.86
CA VAL A 186 8.35 -3.58 13.37
C VAL A 186 9.50 -4.39 12.75
N LYS A 187 9.70 -4.28 11.43
CA LYS A 187 10.62 -5.15 10.65
C LYS A 187 12.07 -5.20 11.14
N PRO A 188 12.73 -4.08 11.53
CA PRO A 188 14.09 -4.13 12.07
C PRO A 188 14.19 -4.92 13.37
N ILE A 189 13.13 -4.89 14.19
CA ILE A 189 13.06 -5.65 15.44
C ILE A 189 12.93 -7.13 15.14
N LEU A 190 12.01 -7.50 14.23
CA LEU A 190 11.86 -8.89 13.79
C LEU A 190 13.17 -9.46 13.22
N ARG A 191 13.96 -8.66 12.47
CA ARG A 191 15.27 -9.11 11.98
C ARG A 191 16.25 -9.42 13.11
N LYS A 192 16.29 -8.60 14.17
CA LYS A 192 17.11 -8.87 15.36
C LYS A 192 16.68 -10.15 16.07
N VAL A 193 15.37 -10.36 16.19
CA VAL A 193 14.81 -11.58 16.79
C VAL A 193 15.16 -12.81 15.94
N ALA A 194 15.01 -12.73 14.62
CA ALA A 194 15.38 -13.80 13.69
C ALA A 194 16.87 -14.16 13.78
N GLU A 195 17.75 -13.16 13.85
CA GLU A 195 19.20 -13.36 14.05
C GLU A 195 19.49 -14.12 15.36
N GLY A 196 18.87 -13.70 16.47
CA GLY A 196 19.01 -14.37 17.77
C GLY A 196 18.49 -15.81 17.80
N LEU A 197 17.54 -16.14 16.91
CA LEU A 197 16.99 -17.49 16.74
C LEU A 197 17.65 -18.28 15.60
N SER A 198 18.64 -17.70 14.90
CA SER A 198 19.26 -18.29 13.69
C SER A 198 18.25 -18.63 12.58
N ILE A 199 17.19 -17.83 12.46
CA ILE A 199 16.16 -17.97 11.43
C ILE A 199 16.59 -17.19 10.17
N PRO A 200 16.55 -17.80 8.97
CA PRO A 200 16.81 -17.10 7.72
C PRO A 200 15.88 -15.90 7.51
N ILE A 201 16.42 -14.78 7.01
CA ILE A 201 15.64 -13.57 6.66
C ILE A 201 15.20 -13.53 5.20
N VAL A 202 15.43 -14.61 4.45
CA VAL A 202 15.07 -14.78 3.05
C VAL A 202 14.19 -16.01 2.88
N ASN A 203 13.26 -15.95 1.93
CA ASN A 203 12.39 -17.06 1.58
C ASN A 203 13.08 -18.09 0.67
N GLY A 204 12.38 -19.19 0.35
CA GLY A 204 12.92 -20.25 -0.50
C GLY A 204 13.27 -19.84 -1.94
N ASN A 205 12.80 -18.67 -2.39
CA ASN A 205 13.13 -18.10 -3.70
C ASN A 205 14.30 -17.10 -3.64
N GLY A 206 14.90 -16.89 -2.46
CA GLY A 206 16.00 -15.95 -2.25
C GLY A 206 15.56 -14.49 -2.02
N ASN A 207 14.25 -14.20 -2.01
CA ASN A 207 13.75 -12.86 -1.72
C ASN A 207 13.70 -12.62 -0.20
N PRO A 208 14.03 -11.41 0.30
CA PRO A 208 13.86 -11.08 1.72
C PRO A 208 12.41 -11.26 2.18
N TYR A 209 12.21 -11.78 3.40
CA TYR A 209 10.87 -11.84 3.98
C TYR A 209 10.30 -10.44 4.22
N ASN A 210 9.02 -10.28 3.89
CA ASN A 210 8.26 -9.11 4.34
C ASN A 210 7.91 -9.23 5.84
N THR A 211 7.35 -8.17 6.44
CA THR A 211 7.10 -8.12 7.89
C THR A 211 6.15 -9.23 8.32
N ARG A 212 5.08 -9.50 7.54
CA ARG A 212 4.12 -10.57 7.82
C ARG A 212 4.75 -11.96 7.80
N GLN A 213 5.49 -12.27 6.73
CA GLN A 213 6.17 -13.55 6.56
C GLN A 213 7.21 -13.79 7.65
N LEU A 214 8.06 -12.79 7.92
CA LEU A 214 9.10 -12.92 8.95
C LEU A 214 8.49 -13.11 10.33
N GLY A 215 7.44 -12.35 10.67
CA GLY A 215 6.73 -12.48 11.94
C GLY A 215 6.10 -13.87 12.11
N ALA A 216 5.42 -14.38 11.07
CA ALA A 216 4.81 -15.71 11.10
C ALA A 216 5.86 -16.83 11.28
N VAL A 217 7.01 -16.73 10.61
CA VAL A 217 8.12 -17.70 10.76
C VAL A 217 8.70 -17.65 12.17
N ILE A 218 8.91 -16.46 12.73
CA ILE A 218 9.41 -16.27 14.11
C ILE A 218 8.43 -16.83 15.14
N ILE A 219 7.14 -16.49 15.04
CA ILE A 219 6.12 -16.96 15.97
C ILE A 219 6.08 -18.49 15.96
N ARG A 220 6.09 -19.10 14.77
CA ARG A 220 6.10 -20.55 14.63
C ARG A 220 7.34 -21.18 15.28
N ALA A 221 8.52 -20.63 15.03
CA ALA A 221 9.76 -21.15 15.61
C ALA A 221 9.78 -21.08 17.15
N LEU A 222 9.17 -20.03 17.73
CA LEU A 222 9.06 -19.85 19.18
C LEU A 222 7.96 -20.70 19.83
N GLN A 223 6.98 -21.17 19.06
CA GLN A 223 5.91 -22.05 19.54
C GLN A 223 6.23 -23.54 19.36
N ASP A 224 7.00 -23.88 18.32
CA ASP A 224 7.39 -25.25 17.98
C ASP A 224 8.68 -25.70 18.72
N GLY A 225 9.38 -24.78 19.42
CA GLY A 225 10.62 -25.03 20.19
C GLY A 225 10.42 -25.02 21.69
#